data_AF-A0A2S2QH29-F1
#
_entry.id   AF-A0A2S2QH29-F1
#
_cell.length_a   1.000
_cell.length_b   1.000
_cell.length_c   1.000
_cell.angle_alpha   90.00
_cell.angle_beta   90.00
_cell.angle_gamma   90.00
#
_symmetry.space_group_name_H-M   'P 1'
#
loop_
_entity.id
_entity.type
_entity.pdbx_description
1 polymer ?
#
loop_
_entity_poly.entity_id
_entity_poly.type
_entity_poly.pdbx_seq_one_letter_code
_entity_poly.pdbx_strand_id
1 'polypeptide(L)'
;MDPTVKWLVYVIVQNWAVKNNLINTNMFSSYQIIWLVLFYLMDKKVVPSLFRLIKNTPIKDYKIVEGWNCTFVEWSGTIKYQYRPKLLLGFFYYYTNRVKLRHYVLSIFTGKCLKKENFFGTFSQLPELNKTQSTMFRSHRSSILSNLQNIHCLTVQDPFKLSNNLTENISYDTLTNFSDICDKTIVLLRNTKCFKTC
;
A
#
# COMPACT_ATOMS: atom_id res chain seq x y z
N MET A 1 -17.02 -1.74 -1.96
CA MET A 1 -15.77 -2.49 -1.64
C MET A 1 -16.10 -3.96 -1.34
N ASP A 2 -15.42 -4.90 -2.01
CA ASP A 2 -15.63 -6.35 -1.92
C ASP A 2 -15.52 -6.92 -0.47
N PRO A 3 -16.38 -7.90 -0.08
CA PRO A 3 -16.37 -8.50 1.25
C PRO A 3 -15.06 -9.20 1.66
N THR A 4 -14.33 -9.77 0.72
CA THR A 4 -13.02 -10.40 0.99
C THR A 4 -11.98 -9.36 1.33
N VAL A 5 -12.00 -8.17 0.69
CA VAL A 5 -11.10 -7.08 1.09
C VAL A 5 -11.45 -6.59 2.49
N LYS A 6 -12.74 -6.39 2.79
CA LYS A 6 -13.18 -6.02 4.15
C LYS A 6 -12.76 -7.06 5.19
N TRP A 7 -12.92 -8.34 4.87
CA TRP A 7 -12.49 -9.44 5.74
C TRP A 7 -10.98 -9.44 5.98
N LEU A 8 -10.18 -9.30 4.91
CA LEU A 8 -8.73 -9.31 5.04
C LEU A 8 -8.23 -8.12 5.87
N VAL A 9 -8.74 -6.92 5.57
CA VAL A 9 -8.35 -5.67 6.21
C VAL A 9 -8.84 -5.60 7.66
N TYR A 10 -10.15 -5.55 7.86
CA TYR A 10 -10.74 -5.20 9.16
C TYR A 10 -10.84 -6.41 10.10
N VAL A 11 -11.13 -7.60 9.56
CA VAL A 11 -11.39 -8.77 10.41
C VAL A 11 -10.08 -9.50 10.79
N ILE A 12 -9.13 -9.61 9.86
CA ILE A 12 -7.92 -10.39 10.10
C ILE A 12 -6.71 -9.53 10.38
N VAL A 13 -6.24 -8.74 9.41
CA VAL A 13 -4.92 -8.08 9.52
C VAL A 13 -4.93 -6.99 10.59
N GLN A 14 -6.00 -6.19 10.70
CA GLN A 14 -6.08 -5.18 11.75
C GLN A 14 -6.10 -5.81 13.16
N ASN A 15 -6.91 -6.86 13.37
CA ASN A 15 -6.96 -7.58 14.65
C ASN A 15 -5.62 -8.28 14.96
N TRP A 16 -4.97 -8.87 13.96
CA TRP A 16 -3.63 -9.42 14.09
C TRP A 16 -2.61 -8.34 14.48
N ALA A 17 -2.69 -7.15 13.87
CA ALA A 17 -1.78 -6.05 14.16
C ALA A 17 -1.97 -5.52 15.59
N VAL A 18 -3.22 -5.42 16.07
CA VAL A 18 -3.51 -5.08 17.47
C VAL A 18 -2.93 -6.13 18.42
N LYS A 19 -3.18 -7.42 18.17
CA LYS A 19 -2.70 -8.53 19.03
C LYS A 19 -1.18 -8.65 19.08
N ASN A 20 -0.48 -8.24 18.03
CA ASN A 20 0.98 -8.21 17.98
C ASN A 20 1.56 -6.84 18.39
N ASN A 21 0.76 -5.98 19.03
CA ASN A 21 1.16 -4.66 19.50
C ASN A 21 1.70 -3.72 18.40
N LEU A 22 1.43 -3.99 17.13
CA LEU A 22 1.85 -3.14 16.00
C LEU A 22 1.10 -1.80 15.98
N ILE A 23 -0.15 -1.77 16.46
CA ILE A 23 -0.95 -0.54 16.48
C ILE A 23 -0.83 0.17 17.84
N ASN A 24 -1.00 -0.57 18.94
CA ASN A 24 -1.09 0.01 20.28
C ASN A 24 0.22 0.66 20.78
N THR A 25 1.36 0.30 20.21
CA THR A 25 2.67 0.91 20.55
C THR A 25 3.04 2.06 19.62
N ASN A 26 2.09 2.56 18.82
CA ASN A 26 2.32 3.56 17.77
C ASN A 26 3.37 3.16 16.72
N MET A 27 3.67 1.86 16.59
CA MET A 27 4.52 1.36 15.51
C MET A 27 3.86 1.61 14.14
N PHE A 28 2.57 1.33 14.00
CA PHE A 28 1.77 1.66 12.82
C PHE A 28 0.40 2.20 13.23
N SER A 29 -0.15 3.13 12.45
CA SER A 29 -1.56 3.47 12.55
C SER A 29 -2.44 2.44 11.82
N SER A 30 -3.70 2.33 12.24
CA SER A 30 -4.70 1.52 11.50
C SER A 30 -4.75 1.91 10.02
N TYR A 31 -4.63 3.21 9.72
CA TYR A 31 -4.60 3.73 8.35
C TYR A 31 -3.42 3.19 7.54
N GLN A 32 -2.22 3.17 8.12
CA GLN A 32 -1.03 2.59 7.48
C GLN A 32 -1.23 1.08 7.22
N ILE A 33 -1.71 0.32 8.20
CA ILE A 33 -1.97 -1.12 8.04
C ILE A 33 -2.97 -1.40 6.91
N ILE A 34 -4.06 -0.63 6.84
CA ILE A 34 -5.05 -0.73 5.76
C ILE A 34 -4.37 -0.53 4.39
N TRP A 35 -3.53 0.49 4.26
CA TRP A 35 -2.84 0.76 3.00
C TRP A 35 -1.79 -0.28 2.63
N LEU A 36 -1.12 -0.91 3.59
CA LEU A 36 -0.23 -2.05 3.31
C LEU A 36 -1.01 -3.22 2.72
N VAL A 37 -2.17 -3.56 3.29
CA VAL A 37 -3.03 -4.62 2.74
C VAL A 37 -3.51 -4.25 1.34
N LEU A 38 -4.03 -3.04 1.16
CA LEU A 38 -4.53 -2.58 -0.14
C LEU A 38 -3.43 -2.57 -1.20
N PHE A 39 -2.24 -2.06 -0.87
CA PHE A 39 -1.12 -2.06 -1.79
C PHE A 39 -0.73 -3.46 -2.24
N TYR A 40 -0.60 -4.41 -1.29
CA TYR A 40 -0.31 -5.80 -1.62
C TYR A 40 -1.34 -6.36 -2.62
N LEU A 41 -2.63 -6.12 -2.39
CA LEU A 41 -3.69 -6.55 -3.30
C LEU A 41 -3.58 -5.88 -4.68
N MET A 42 -3.17 -4.61 -4.75
CA MET A 42 -2.93 -3.88 -6.01
C MET A 42 -1.73 -4.43 -6.79
N ASP A 43 -0.63 -4.74 -6.09
CA ASP A 43 0.56 -5.34 -6.69
C ASP A 43 0.23 -6.71 -7.29
N LYS A 44 -0.54 -7.52 -6.56
CA LYS A 44 -1.06 -8.82 -7.01
C LYS A 44 -2.21 -8.76 -8.03
N LYS A 45 -2.62 -7.55 -8.44
CA LYS A 45 -3.71 -7.33 -9.42
C LYS A 45 -5.06 -7.92 -8.98
N VAL A 46 -5.26 -8.07 -7.67
CA VAL A 46 -6.52 -8.53 -7.07
C VAL A 46 -7.51 -7.37 -6.97
N VAL A 47 -7.01 -6.18 -6.65
CA VAL A 47 -7.77 -4.92 -6.70
C VAL A 47 -7.08 -3.95 -7.68
N PRO A 48 -7.83 -3.03 -8.33
CA PRO A 48 -7.23 -2.03 -9.20
C PRO A 48 -6.38 -1.03 -8.41
N SER A 49 -5.38 -0.45 -9.07
CA SER A 49 -4.68 0.72 -8.53
C SER A 49 -5.59 1.94 -8.50
N LEU A 50 -5.24 2.95 -7.69
CA LEU A 50 -6.02 4.18 -7.64
C LEU A 50 -6.06 4.87 -9.01
N PHE A 51 -4.97 4.84 -9.77
CA PHE A 51 -4.96 5.33 -11.15
C PHE A 51 -6.06 4.70 -12.01
N ARG A 52 -6.23 3.37 -11.95
CA ARG A 52 -7.27 2.69 -12.73
C ARG A 52 -8.67 3.13 -12.33
N LEU A 53 -8.87 3.45 -11.05
CA LEU A 53 -10.14 3.98 -10.56
C LEU A 53 -10.37 5.41 -11.03
N ILE A 54 -9.35 6.28 -10.94
CA ILE A 54 -9.41 7.65 -11.45
C ILE A 54 -9.77 7.66 -12.94
N LYS A 55 -9.08 6.86 -13.75
CA LYS A 55 -9.29 6.79 -15.21
C LYS A 55 -10.72 6.42 -15.61
N ASN A 56 -11.40 5.62 -14.79
CA ASN A 56 -12.77 5.18 -15.06
C ASN A 56 -13.84 6.14 -14.53
N THR A 57 -13.44 7.30 -13.98
CA THR A 57 -14.37 8.22 -13.33
C THR A 57 -15.02 9.17 -14.32
N PRO A 58 -16.36 9.31 -14.30
CA PRO A 58 -17.05 10.33 -15.09
C PRO A 58 -16.54 11.73 -14.76
N ILE A 59 -16.48 12.60 -15.79
CA ILE A 59 -15.98 13.98 -15.67
C ILE A 59 -16.75 14.79 -14.61
N LYS A 60 -18.03 14.47 -14.40
CA LYS A 60 -18.92 15.16 -13.45
C LYS A 60 -18.57 14.93 -11.98
N ASP A 61 -17.78 13.91 -11.65
CA ASP A 61 -17.47 13.54 -10.26
C ASP A 61 -16.09 14.10 -9.83
N TYR A 62 -15.62 15.16 -10.50
CA TYR A 62 -14.31 15.76 -10.24
C TYR A 62 -14.27 16.46 -8.86
N LYS A 63 -13.30 16.10 -8.04
CA LYS A 63 -13.13 16.50 -6.65
C LYS A 63 -11.66 16.79 -6.41
N ILE A 64 -11.36 18.07 -6.26
CA ILE A 64 -10.04 18.56 -5.88
C ILE A 64 -10.04 18.93 -4.40
N VAL A 65 -9.08 18.42 -3.64
CA VAL A 65 -8.88 18.77 -2.22
C VAL A 65 -7.42 19.15 -2.05
N GLU A 66 -7.15 20.36 -1.53
CA GLU A 66 -5.79 20.90 -1.37
C GLU A 66 -4.95 20.82 -2.66
N GLY A 67 -5.57 21.04 -3.82
CA GLY A 67 -4.92 20.94 -5.13
C GLY A 67 -4.67 19.51 -5.63
N TRP A 68 -4.95 18.47 -4.84
CA TRP A 68 -4.86 17.07 -5.26
C TRP A 68 -6.17 16.58 -5.85
N ASN A 69 -6.10 15.80 -6.93
CA ASN A 69 -7.25 15.10 -7.49
C ASN A 69 -7.58 13.87 -6.63
N CYS A 70 -8.74 13.92 -5.98
CA CYS A 70 -9.26 12.87 -5.09
C CYS A 70 -10.47 12.14 -5.69
N THR A 71 -10.68 12.27 -7.00
CA THR A 71 -11.78 11.62 -7.72
C THR A 71 -11.45 10.18 -8.08
N PHE A 72 -12.29 9.24 -7.67
CA PHE A 72 -12.19 7.85 -8.10
C PHE A 72 -13.56 7.19 -8.06
N VAL A 73 -13.80 6.24 -8.96
CA VAL A 73 -15.00 5.39 -8.90
C VAL A 73 -14.88 4.33 -7.83
N GLU A 74 -16.02 3.92 -7.29
CA GLU A 74 -16.05 2.72 -6.45
C GLU A 74 -15.69 1.48 -7.28
N TRP A 75 -14.84 0.63 -6.71
CA TRP A 75 -14.53 -0.68 -7.28
C TRP A 75 -15.59 -1.72 -6.90
N SER A 76 -16.17 -2.36 -7.92
CA SER A 76 -17.24 -3.37 -7.81
C SER A 76 -16.80 -4.80 -8.17
N GLY A 77 -15.50 -5.08 -8.23
CA GLY A 77 -15.02 -6.43 -8.53
C GLY A 77 -15.30 -7.43 -7.40
N THR A 78 -15.33 -8.72 -7.73
CA THR A 78 -15.58 -9.80 -6.77
C THR A 78 -14.35 -10.69 -6.60
N ILE A 79 -13.96 -10.96 -5.36
CA ILE A 79 -12.87 -11.90 -5.04
C ILE A 79 -13.48 -13.20 -4.52
N LYS A 80 -13.20 -14.32 -5.22
CA LYS A 80 -13.69 -15.64 -4.79
C LYS A 80 -13.18 -15.97 -3.38
N TYR A 81 -14.10 -16.41 -2.52
CA TYR A 81 -13.83 -16.73 -1.12
C TYR A 81 -12.64 -17.70 -0.94
N GLN A 82 -12.52 -18.70 -1.82
CA GLN A 82 -11.44 -19.69 -1.81
C GLN A 82 -10.03 -19.11 -1.87
N TYR A 83 -9.86 -17.87 -2.33
CA TYR A 83 -8.55 -17.21 -2.38
C TYR A 83 -8.15 -16.55 -1.06
N ARG A 84 -9.06 -16.42 -0.08
CA ARG A 84 -8.79 -15.77 1.21
C ARG A 84 -7.54 -16.29 1.92
N PRO A 85 -7.35 -17.62 2.12
CA PRO A 85 -6.15 -18.14 2.77
C PRO A 85 -4.88 -17.76 2.01
N LYS A 86 -4.87 -17.95 0.69
CA LYS A 86 -3.73 -17.61 -0.17
C LYS A 86 -3.40 -16.11 -0.13
N LEU A 87 -4.41 -15.25 -0.15
CA LEU A 87 -4.23 -13.81 -0.08
C LEU A 87 -3.66 -13.39 1.28
N LEU A 88 -4.15 -13.96 2.38
CA LEU A 88 -3.65 -13.69 3.73
C LEU A 88 -2.19 -14.15 3.90
N LEU A 89 -1.89 -15.39 3.49
CA LEU A 89 -0.53 -15.93 3.56
C LEU A 89 0.43 -15.11 2.69
N GLY A 90 0.00 -14.78 1.47
CA GLY A 90 0.79 -13.98 0.55
C GLY A 90 1.01 -12.54 1.05
N PHE A 91 0.09 -11.96 1.82
CA PHE A 91 0.29 -10.65 2.46
C PHE A 91 1.47 -10.71 3.42
N PHE A 92 1.48 -11.68 4.35
CA PHE A 92 2.60 -11.81 5.28
C PHE A 92 3.91 -12.07 4.54
N TYR A 93 3.88 -12.94 3.52
CA TYR A 93 5.06 -13.23 2.69
C TYR A 93 5.60 -12.01 1.96
N TYR A 94 4.70 -11.13 1.51
CA TYR A 94 5.08 -9.92 0.79
C TYR A 94 5.97 -9.01 1.64
N TYR A 95 5.65 -8.94 2.94
CA TYR A 95 6.28 -8.00 3.87
C TYR A 95 7.47 -8.56 4.66
N THR A 96 7.87 -9.82 4.46
CA THR A 96 9.10 -10.35 5.08
C THR A 96 10.39 -9.86 4.41
N ASN A 97 10.35 -9.49 3.12
CA ASN A 97 11.54 -9.08 2.36
C ASN A 97 11.91 -7.61 2.60
N ARG A 98 12.33 -7.29 3.83
CA ARG A 98 12.73 -5.94 4.25
C ARG A 98 13.86 -5.36 3.39
N VAL A 99 14.83 -6.16 2.96
CA VAL A 99 15.96 -5.70 2.12
C VAL A 99 15.45 -5.14 0.80
N LYS A 100 14.55 -5.86 0.13
CA LYS A 100 13.91 -5.34 -1.09
C LYS A 100 13.10 -4.10 -0.78
N LEU A 101 12.21 -4.14 0.22
CA LEU A 101 11.26 -3.04 0.51
C LEU A 101 11.96 -1.68 0.73
N ARG A 102 13.16 -1.66 1.33
CA ARG A 102 13.92 -0.42 1.54
C ARG A 102 14.29 0.33 0.25
N HIS A 103 14.39 -0.35 -0.88
CA HIS A 103 14.84 0.23 -2.14
C HIS A 103 13.68 0.70 -3.03
N TYR A 104 12.43 0.47 -2.62
CA TYR A 104 11.25 0.77 -3.43
C TYR A 104 10.29 1.70 -2.68
N VAL A 105 9.61 2.53 -3.45
CA VAL A 105 8.39 3.23 -3.07
C VAL A 105 7.21 2.34 -3.45
N LEU A 106 6.38 2.00 -2.47
CA LEU A 106 5.12 1.31 -2.67
C LEU A 106 4.11 2.35 -3.12
N SER A 107 3.96 2.52 -4.43
CA SER A 107 3.09 3.55 -5.01
C SER A 107 1.64 3.05 -5.06
N ILE A 108 0.82 3.54 -4.14
CA ILE A 108 -0.63 3.29 -4.12
C ILE A 108 -1.28 3.77 -5.43
N PHE A 109 -0.85 4.94 -5.91
CA PHE A 109 -1.36 5.54 -7.14
C PHE A 109 -1.24 4.58 -8.33
N THR A 110 -0.05 4.01 -8.54
CA THR A 110 0.22 3.09 -9.66
C THR A 110 -0.12 1.63 -9.35
N GLY A 111 -0.21 1.27 -8.06
CA GLY A 111 -0.33 -0.11 -7.60
C GLY A 111 0.91 -0.95 -7.94
N LYS A 112 2.10 -0.33 -7.90
CA LYS A 112 3.39 -0.95 -8.24
C LYS A 112 4.49 -0.51 -7.27
N CYS A 113 5.51 -1.35 -7.11
CA CYS A 113 6.79 -0.95 -6.53
C CYS A 113 7.64 -0.19 -7.55
N LEU A 114 8.03 1.03 -7.22
CA LEU A 114 8.90 1.87 -8.04
C LEU A 114 10.23 2.08 -7.31
N LYS A 115 11.37 1.92 -7.97
CA LYS A 115 12.67 2.10 -7.31
C LYS A 115 12.84 3.54 -6.82
N LYS A 116 13.38 3.70 -5.61
CA LYS A 116 13.60 5.03 -5.00
C LYS A 116 14.49 5.93 -5.84
N GLU A 117 15.63 5.41 -6.29
CA GLU A 117 16.63 6.13 -7.13
C GLU A 117 15.99 6.93 -8.27
N ASN A 118 15.00 6.34 -8.95
CA ASN A 118 14.39 6.92 -10.15
C ASN A 118 12.90 7.25 -9.97
N PHE A 119 12.40 7.23 -8.72
CA PHE A 119 10.98 7.40 -8.44
C PHE A 119 10.42 8.69 -9.03
N PHE A 120 11.00 9.86 -8.72
CA PHE A 120 10.49 11.14 -9.22
C PHE A 120 10.47 11.20 -10.75
N GLY A 121 11.57 10.81 -11.40
CA GLY A 121 11.69 10.82 -12.86
C GLY A 121 10.64 9.91 -13.50
N THR A 122 10.54 8.67 -13.03
CA THR A 122 9.57 7.69 -13.53
C THR A 122 8.14 8.15 -13.31
N PHE A 123 7.82 8.61 -12.10
CA PHE A 123 6.46 8.98 -11.72
C PHE A 123 5.99 10.24 -12.45
N SER A 124 6.84 11.27 -12.55
CA SER A 124 6.49 12.54 -13.21
C SER A 124 6.27 12.45 -14.72
N GLN A 125 6.71 11.35 -15.34
CA GLN A 125 6.56 11.03 -16.75
C GLN A 125 5.43 10.04 -17.03
N LEU A 126 4.71 9.57 -16.00
CA LEU A 126 3.58 8.68 -16.19
C LEU A 126 2.53 9.37 -17.08
N PRO A 127 2.22 8.84 -18.28
CA PRO A 127 1.18 9.38 -19.14
C PRO A 127 -0.20 9.41 -18.45
N GLU A 128 -0.33 8.60 -17.40
CA GLU A 128 -1.47 8.48 -16.51
C GLU A 128 -1.76 9.72 -15.64
N LEU A 129 -0.77 10.57 -15.39
CA LEU A 129 -0.97 11.76 -14.57
C LEU A 129 -1.72 12.82 -15.37
N ASN A 130 -2.87 13.27 -14.84
CA ASN A 130 -3.53 14.43 -15.41
C ASN A 130 -2.67 15.70 -15.23
N LYS A 131 -2.95 16.76 -16.01
CA LYS A 131 -2.15 17.99 -15.98
C LYS A 131 -2.03 18.58 -14.57
N THR A 132 -3.11 18.59 -13.79
CA THR A 132 -3.14 19.12 -12.42
C THR A 132 -2.22 18.33 -11.49
N GLN A 133 -2.34 17.00 -11.46
CA GLN A 133 -1.51 16.11 -10.64
C GLN A 133 -0.06 16.16 -11.07
N SER A 134 0.22 16.22 -12.37
CA SER A 134 1.57 16.32 -12.90
C SER A 134 2.25 17.63 -12.50
N THR A 135 1.57 18.77 -12.69
CA THR A 135 2.07 20.09 -12.28
C THR A 135 2.30 20.14 -10.78
N MET A 136 1.35 19.65 -9.99
CA MET A 136 1.46 19.76 -8.55
C MET A 136 2.46 18.77 -7.93
N PHE A 137 2.59 17.57 -8.49
CA PHE A 137 3.68 16.65 -8.13
C PHE A 137 5.05 17.27 -8.44
N ARG A 138 5.20 17.93 -9.59
CA ARG A 138 6.45 18.62 -9.97
C ARG A 138 6.76 19.80 -9.05
N SER A 139 5.75 20.57 -8.62
CA SER A 139 5.96 21.68 -7.70
C SER A 139 6.45 21.23 -6.32
N HIS A 140 6.20 19.97 -5.93
CA HIS A 140 6.66 19.38 -4.67
C HIS A 140 7.95 18.56 -4.80
N ARG A 141 8.76 18.77 -5.85
CA ARG A 141 9.99 18.00 -6.11
C ARG A 141 10.87 17.84 -4.87
N SER A 142 11.26 18.93 -4.21
CA SER A 142 12.16 18.87 -3.05
C SER A 142 11.62 17.99 -1.91
N SER A 143 10.31 18.11 -1.63
CA SER A 143 9.60 17.29 -0.64
C SER A 143 9.56 15.81 -1.03
N ILE A 144 9.37 15.50 -2.32
CA ILE A 144 9.39 14.10 -2.80
C ILE A 144 10.78 13.48 -2.66
N LEU A 145 11.82 14.23 -3.01
CA LEU A 145 13.20 13.74 -2.89
C LEU A 145 13.53 13.43 -1.41
N SER A 146 13.13 14.30 -0.48
CA SER A 146 13.35 14.09 0.96
C SER A 146 12.48 12.96 1.54
N ASN A 147 11.20 12.91 1.18
CA ASN A 147 10.20 12.09 1.87
C ASN A 147 9.99 10.71 1.23
N LEU A 148 10.29 10.54 -0.05
CA LEU A 148 10.04 9.28 -0.77
C LEU A 148 11.34 8.61 -1.23
N GLN A 149 12.37 9.37 -1.60
CA GLN A 149 13.61 8.81 -2.13
C GLN A 149 14.71 8.66 -1.07
N ASN A 150 14.84 9.62 -0.15
CA ASN A 150 15.95 9.66 0.82
C ASN A 150 15.69 8.87 2.12
N ILE A 151 14.54 8.19 2.23
CA ILE A 151 14.19 7.45 3.43
C ILE A 151 14.75 6.02 3.35
N HIS A 152 15.50 5.59 4.36
CA HIS A 152 16.15 4.28 4.39
C HIS A 152 15.26 3.11 4.86
N CYS A 153 13.95 3.29 5.05
CA CYS A 153 13.03 2.28 5.57
C CYS A 153 11.88 1.97 4.58
N LEU A 154 10.72 1.57 5.11
CA LEU A 154 9.50 1.35 4.33
C LEU A 154 8.94 2.68 3.85
N THR A 155 8.64 2.77 2.55
CA THR A 155 8.07 3.98 1.96
C THR A 155 6.80 3.62 1.20
N VAL A 156 5.67 4.12 1.69
CA VAL A 156 4.35 3.94 1.06
C VAL A 156 3.83 5.31 0.64
N GLN A 157 3.60 5.49 -0.65
CA GLN A 157 3.09 6.75 -1.18
C GLN A 157 1.65 6.98 -0.69
N ASP A 158 1.32 8.18 -0.24
CA ASP A 158 -0.07 8.53 0.04
C ASP A 158 -0.92 8.44 -1.26
N PRO A 159 -2.13 7.85 -1.20
CA PRO A 159 -3.03 7.73 -2.35
C PRO A 159 -3.35 9.05 -3.05
N PHE A 160 -3.53 10.14 -2.30
CA PHE A 160 -4.07 11.40 -2.80
C PHE A 160 -3.02 12.51 -2.79
N LYS A 161 -2.32 12.66 -1.66
CA LYS A 161 -1.22 13.60 -1.49
C LYS A 161 0.08 12.98 -1.97
N LEU A 162 0.24 12.87 -3.30
CA LEU A 162 1.26 12.04 -3.95
C LEU A 162 2.72 12.36 -3.58
N SER A 163 2.98 13.49 -2.94
CA SER A 163 4.28 13.89 -2.38
C SER A 163 4.59 13.30 -1.00
N ASN A 164 3.61 12.74 -0.31
CA ASN A 164 3.74 12.31 1.08
C ASN A 164 4.04 10.81 1.19
N ASN A 165 4.82 10.46 2.22
CA ASN A 165 5.06 9.10 2.65
C ASN A 165 4.17 8.77 3.86
N LEU A 166 3.26 7.81 3.70
CA LEU A 166 2.42 7.33 4.79
C LEU A 166 3.23 6.73 5.93
N THR A 167 4.43 6.21 5.66
CA THR A 167 5.27 5.50 6.62
C THR A 167 6.53 6.29 6.98
N GLU A 168 6.46 7.63 6.96
CA GLU A 168 7.59 8.51 7.29
C GLU A 168 8.10 8.34 8.72
N ASN A 169 7.20 8.00 9.65
CA ASN A 169 7.51 7.78 11.06
C ASN A 169 8.03 6.37 11.38
N ILE A 170 8.10 5.48 10.38
CA ILE A 170 8.48 4.08 10.59
C ILE A 170 10.00 3.96 10.60
N SER A 171 10.60 3.55 11.72
CA SER A 171 12.03 3.29 11.78
C SER A 171 12.41 1.97 11.09
N TYR A 172 13.71 1.75 10.88
CA TYR A 172 14.20 0.46 10.38
C TYR A 172 13.94 -0.68 11.38
N ASP A 173 13.99 -0.42 12.68
CA ASP A 173 13.71 -1.40 13.72
C ASP A 173 12.22 -1.79 13.72
N THR A 174 11.33 -0.82 13.55
CA THR A 174 9.89 -1.08 13.41
C THR A 174 9.60 -1.93 12.17
N LEU A 175 10.25 -1.64 11.02
CA LEU A 175 10.14 -2.48 9.82
C LEU A 175 10.68 -3.89 10.05
N THR A 176 11.79 -4.02 10.77
CA THR A 176 12.41 -5.32 11.08
C THR A 176 11.47 -6.14 11.95
N ASN A 177 11.00 -5.57 13.06
CA ASN A 177 10.03 -6.22 13.94
C ASN A 177 8.74 -6.62 13.18
N PHE A 178 8.18 -5.72 12.36
CA PHE A 178 7.02 -6.04 11.53
C PHE A 178 7.28 -7.23 10.59
N SER A 179 8.44 -7.25 9.94
CA SER A 179 8.83 -8.34 9.03
C SER A 179 8.98 -9.66 9.77
N ASP A 180 9.58 -9.64 10.97
CA ASP A 180 9.79 -10.83 11.79
C ASP A 180 8.46 -11.38 12.33
N ILE A 181 7.52 -10.51 12.71
CA ILE A 181 6.17 -10.92 13.11
C ILE A 181 5.42 -11.52 11.90
N CYS A 182 5.58 -10.95 10.70
CA CYS A 182 5.03 -11.55 9.48
C CYS A 182 5.60 -12.96 9.25
N ASP A 183 6.91 -13.15 9.41
CA ASP A 183 7.59 -14.44 9.24
C ASP A 183 7.10 -15.50 10.24
N LYS A 184 7.05 -15.14 11.53
CA LYS A 184 6.46 -15.99 12.57
C LYS A 184 5.00 -16.36 12.27
N THR A 185 4.23 -15.40 11.76
CA THR A 185 2.82 -15.62 11.40
C THR A 185 2.68 -16.60 10.23
N ILE A 186 3.57 -16.55 9.24
CA ILE A 186 3.62 -17.53 8.13
C ILE A 186 3.82 -18.95 8.66
N VAL A 187 4.79 -19.13 9.58
CA VAL A 187 5.07 -20.44 10.19
C VAL A 187 3.84 -20.97 10.92
N LEU A 188 3.18 -20.12 11.73
CA LEU A 188 1.96 -20.49 12.44
C LEU A 188 0.82 -20.88 11.49
N LEU A 189 0.59 -20.08 10.44
CA LEU A 189 -0.48 -20.34 9.47
C LEU A 189 -0.25 -21.66 8.73
N ARG A 190 0.97 -21.95 8.28
CA ARG A 190 1.30 -23.21 7.59
C ARG A 190 1.04 -24.46 8.44
N ASN A 191 1.16 -24.34 9.76
CA ASN A 191 0.90 -25.44 10.68
C ASN A 191 -0.62 -25.71 10.87
N THR A 192 -1.48 -24.79 10.46
CA THR A 192 -2.94 -24.98 10.50
C THR A 192 -3.48 -25.71 9.27
N LYS A 193 -4.45 -26.62 9.46
CA LYS A 193 -5.00 -27.50 8.40
C LYS A 193 -5.48 -26.75 7.15
N CYS A 194 -5.97 -25.52 7.29
CA CYS A 194 -6.55 -24.73 6.19
C CYS A 194 -5.51 -24.19 5.18
N PHE A 195 -4.21 -24.17 5.55
CA PHE A 195 -3.13 -23.57 4.74
C PHE A 195 -2.07 -24.58 4.27
N LYS A 196 -2.22 -25.88 4.59
CA LYS A 196 -1.26 -26.93 4.20
C LYS A 196 -1.22 -27.21 2.69
N THR A 197 -2.21 -26.73 1.93
CA THR A 197 -2.37 -26.99 0.50
C THR A 197 -2.31 -25.70 -0.36
N CYS A 198 -1.91 -24.56 0.22
CA CYS A 198 -1.88 -23.25 -0.44
C CYS A 198 -0.50 -22.85 -0.99
#